data_AF-O67660-F1
#
_entry.id   AF-O67660-F1
#
_cell.length_a   1.000
_cell.length_b   1.000
_cell.length_c   1.000
_cell.angle_alpha   90.00
_cell.angle_beta   90.00
_cell.angle_gamma   90.00
#
_symmetry.space_group_name_H-M   'P 1'
#
loop_
_entity.id
_entity.type
_entity.pdbx_description
1 polymer ?
#
loop_
_entity_poly.entity_id
_entity_poly.type
_entity_poly.pdbx_seq_one_letter_code
_entity_poly.pdbx_strand_id
1 'polypeptide(L)'
;MELWVKIGDEKKKYQGSFQSVMENLVKDGRGKEIQILCMHAPPRERRRFKRELRWYDKDILKTASAIARWFYLREYRRIRRRIKELKNRAKYISKGEIAYNPKIMKEVEALKEKLSEIEKKIEELKV
;
A
#
# COMPACT_ATOMS: atom_id res chain seq x y z
N MET A 1 5.92 -14.63 2.01
CA MET A 1 5.40 -14.73 3.39
C MET A 1 4.25 -15.71 3.40
N GLU A 2 4.19 -16.56 4.42
CA GLU A 2 3.05 -17.40 4.73
C GLU A 2 2.50 -17.02 6.11
N LEU A 3 1.17 -16.92 6.21
CA LEU A 3 0.47 -16.58 7.42
C LEU A 3 -0.73 -17.52 7.60
N TRP A 4 -0.74 -18.25 8.70
CA TRP A 4 -1.86 -19.05 9.15
C TRP A 4 -2.65 -18.27 10.18
N VAL A 5 -3.94 -18.09 9.93
CA VAL A 5 -4.86 -17.41 10.84
C VAL A 5 -6.12 -18.23 11.06
N LYS A 6 -6.75 -18.04 12.21
CA LYS A 6 -8.12 -18.43 12.48
C LYS A 6 -8.98 -17.17 12.34
N ILE A 7 -10.03 -17.21 11.51
CA ILE A 7 -10.99 -16.12 11.34
C ILE A 7 -12.37 -16.67 11.73
N GLY A 8 -12.89 -16.29 12.89
CA GLY A 8 -14.01 -16.99 13.52
C GLY A 8 -13.64 -18.44 13.80
N ASP A 9 -14.32 -19.38 13.15
CA ASP A 9 -14.04 -20.83 13.28
C ASP A 9 -13.22 -21.43 12.15
N GLU A 10 -12.99 -20.68 11.08
CA GLU A 10 -12.25 -21.17 9.92
C GLU A 10 -10.76 -20.89 10.03
N LYS A 11 -9.93 -21.89 9.67
CA LYS A 11 -8.48 -21.71 9.51
C LYS A 11 -8.17 -21.39 8.06
N LYS A 12 -7.48 -20.27 7.82
CA LYS A 12 -7.06 -19.83 6.49
C LYS A 12 -5.55 -19.66 6.41
N LYS A 13 -4.98 -20.07 5.28
CA LYS A 13 -3.57 -19.83 4.93
C LYS A 13 -3.51 -18.72 3.87
N TYR A 14 -2.71 -17.70 4.14
CA TYR A 14 -2.33 -16.70 3.14
C TYR A 14 -0.87 -16.88 2.74
N GLN A 15 -0.60 -16.87 1.45
CA GLN A 15 0.75 -16.99 0.91
C GLN A 15 0.95 -15.95 -0.21
N GLY A 16 2.06 -15.22 -0.15
CA GLY A 16 2.38 -14.20 -1.14
C GLY A 16 3.38 -13.16 -0.66
N SER A 17 3.33 -11.98 -1.27
CA SER A 17 4.08 -10.81 -0.78
C SER A 17 3.51 -10.33 0.55
N PHE A 18 4.35 -9.70 1.39
CA PHE A 18 3.90 -9.16 2.67
C PHE A 18 2.70 -8.22 2.52
N GLN A 19 2.73 -7.39 1.47
CA GLN A 19 1.63 -6.50 1.12
C GLN A 19 0.35 -7.31 0.82
N SER A 20 0.40 -8.26 -0.12
CA SER A 20 -0.78 -9.04 -0.53
C SER A 20 -1.39 -9.85 0.61
N VAL A 21 -0.56 -10.44 1.48
CA VAL A 21 -1.02 -11.22 2.63
C VAL A 21 -1.76 -10.33 3.63
N MET A 22 -1.26 -9.13 3.90
CA MET A 22 -1.92 -8.19 4.82
C MET A 22 -3.20 -7.62 4.20
N GLU A 23 -3.22 -7.32 2.91
CA GLU A 23 -4.42 -6.86 2.21
C GLU A 23 -5.54 -7.90 2.26
N ASN A 24 -5.22 -9.17 1.97
CA ASN A 24 -6.19 -10.25 2.03
C ASN A 24 -6.70 -10.48 3.45
N LEU A 25 -5.81 -10.40 4.45
CA LEU A 25 -6.21 -10.49 5.86
C LEU A 25 -7.19 -9.39 6.27
N VAL A 26 -7.00 -8.17 5.76
CA VAL A 26 -7.93 -7.05 6.03
C VAL A 26 -9.28 -7.27 5.39
N LYS A 27 -9.31 -7.73 4.13
CA LYS A 27 -10.56 -7.99 3.41
C LYS A 27 -11.38 -9.08 4.07
N ASP A 28 -10.75 -10.20 4.40
CA ASP A 28 -11.42 -11.37 4.98
C ASP A 28 -11.75 -11.22 6.47
N GLY A 29 -10.96 -10.41 7.18
CA GLY A 29 -11.03 -10.25 8.63
C GLY A 29 -11.99 -9.17 9.12
N ARG A 30 -12.58 -8.37 8.23
CA ARG A 30 -13.51 -7.29 8.61
C ARG A 30 -14.71 -7.83 9.38
N GLY A 31 -14.92 -7.30 10.59
CA GLY A 31 -16.03 -7.67 11.46
C GLY A 31 -15.92 -9.08 12.07
N LYS A 32 -14.77 -9.76 11.93
CA LYS A 32 -14.55 -11.10 12.48
C LYS A 32 -13.41 -11.09 13.49
N GLU A 33 -13.46 -12.00 14.45
CA GLU A 33 -12.34 -12.22 15.35
C GLU A 33 -11.20 -12.94 14.60
N ILE A 34 -9.98 -12.43 14.72
CA ILE A 34 -8.81 -12.93 14.03
C ILE A 34 -7.78 -13.38 15.05
N GLN A 35 -7.27 -14.60 14.92
CA GLN A 35 -6.17 -15.11 15.70
C GLN A 35 -5.05 -15.58 14.78
N ILE A 36 -3.80 -15.19 15.08
CA ILE A 36 -2.64 -15.68 14.32
C ILE A 36 -2.21 -17.02 14.89
N LEU A 37 -2.15 -18.04 14.04
CA LEU A 37 -1.68 -19.37 14.40
C LEU A 37 -0.19 -19.51 14.15
N CYS A 38 0.28 -19.15 12.94
CA CYS A 38 1.68 -19.24 12.58
C CYS A 38 2.05 -18.19 11.53
N MET A 39 3.29 -17.69 11.58
CA MET A 39 3.81 -16.72 10.62
C MET A 39 5.22 -17.11 10.15
N HIS A 40 5.35 -17.48 8.88
CA HIS A 40 6.62 -17.71 8.21
C HIS A 40 6.94 -16.55 7.26
N ALA A 41 7.86 -15.69 7.66
CA ALA A 41 8.30 -14.56 6.83
C ALA A 41 9.79 -14.27 7.03
N PRO A 42 10.45 -13.60 6.07
CA PRO A 42 11.78 -13.07 6.24
C PRO A 42 11.93 -12.27 7.55
N PRO A 43 13.12 -12.28 8.21
CA PRO A 43 13.32 -11.62 9.50
C PRO A 43 12.91 -10.14 9.52
N ARG A 44 13.13 -9.40 8.41
CA ARG A 44 12.74 -7.99 8.28
C ARG A 44 11.22 -7.80 8.35
N GLU A 45 10.46 -8.65 7.67
CA GLU A 45 9.00 -8.60 7.65
C GLU A 45 8.42 -8.99 9.01
N ARG A 46 8.94 -10.04 9.64
CA ARG A 46 8.54 -10.44 11.00
C ARG A 46 8.78 -9.33 12.02
N ARG A 47 9.93 -8.64 11.95
CA ARG A 47 10.23 -7.51 12.85
C ARG A 47 9.28 -6.35 12.64
N ARG A 48 8.96 -6.02 11.39
CA ARG A 48 7.96 -4.98 11.07
C ARG A 48 6.58 -5.40 11.59
N PHE A 49 6.14 -6.61 11.30
CA PHE A 49 4.84 -7.10 11.78
C PHE A 49 4.74 -7.01 13.31
N LYS A 50 5.74 -7.53 14.04
CA LYS A 50 5.76 -7.48 15.52
C LYS A 50 5.79 -6.05 16.07
N ARG A 51 6.50 -5.12 15.41
CA ARG A 51 6.58 -3.73 15.86
C ARG A 51 5.24 -3.03 15.69
N GLU A 52 4.60 -3.19 14.54
CA GLU A 52 3.31 -2.59 14.26
C GLU A 52 2.22 -3.23 15.14
N LEU A 53 2.30 -4.54 15.39
CA LEU A 53 1.40 -5.23 16.33
C LEU A 53 1.48 -4.67 17.75
N ARG A 54 2.67 -4.29 18.23
CA ARG A 54 2.81 -3.61 19.53
C ARG A 54 2.28 -2.18 19.51
N TRP A 55 2.39 -1.49 18.38
CA TRP A 55 1.92 -0.12 18.23
C TRP A 55 0.39 -0.03 18.24
N TYR A 56 -0.30 -1.06 17.74
CA TYR A 56 -1.77 -1.14 17.71
C TYR A 56 -2.33 -2.05 18.81
N ASP A 57 -1.67 -2.15 19.97
CA ASP A 57 -2.15 -2.89 21.14
C ASP A 57 -2.59 -4.34 20.85
N LYS A 58 -1.86 -5.02 19.97
CA LYS A 58 -2.13 -6.38 19.48
C LYS A 58 -3.39 -6.55 18.64
N ASP A 59 -4.02 -5.47 18.16
CA ASP A 59 -5.09 -5.52 17.17
C ASP A 59 -4.51 -5.95 15.81
N ILE A 60 -4.82 -7.20 15.42
CA ILE A 60 -4.30 -7.82 14.20
C ILE A 60 -4.85 -7.14 12.94
N LEU A 61 -6.12 -6.74 12.95
CA LEU A 61 -6.78 -6.17 11.79
C LEU A 61 -6.26 -4.75 11.52
N LYS A 62 -6.16 -3.92 12.56
CA LYS A 62 -5.53 -2.58 12.44
C LYS A 62 -4.07 -2.68 12.03
N THR A 63 -3.33 -3.64 12.59
CA THR A 63 -1.93 -3.91 12.22
C THR A 63 -1.80 -4.26 10.73
N ALA A 64 -2.64 -5.18 10.24
CA ALA A 64 -2.64 -5.58 8.84
C ALA A 64 -3.01 -4.41 7.91
N SER A 65 -4.04 -3.64 8.26
CA SER A 65 -4.45 -2.42 7.55
C SER A 65 -3.31 -1.41 7.47
N ALA A 66 -2.67 -1.11 8.60
CA ALA A 66 -1.57 -0.15 8.65
C ALA A 66 -0.37 -0.59 7.81
N ILE A 67 -0.02 -1.88 7.83
CA ILE A 67 1.07 -2.42 7.03
C ILE A 67 0.74 -2.35 5.54
N ALA A 68 -0.47 -2.78 5.13
CA ALA A 68 -0.90 -2.72 3.74
C ALA A 68 -0.91 -1.26 3.23
N ARG A 69 -1.51 -0.35 3.99
CA ARG A 69 -1.52 1.09 3.69
C ARG A 69 -0.12 1.69 3.61
N TRP A 70 0.82 1.23 4.44
CA TRP A 70 2.20 1.71 4.39
C TRP A 70 2.88 1.43 3.03
N PHE A 71 2.61 0.28 2.42
CA PHE A 71 3.12 -0.03 1.07
C PHE A 71 2.57 0.94 0.02
N TYR A 72 1.25 1.17 0.02
CA TYR A 72 0.60 2.12 -0.88
C TYR A 72 1.06 3.56 -0.64
N LEU A 73 1.20 4.00 0.61
CA LEU A 73 1.70 5.34 0.93
C LEU A 73 3.15 5.55 0.47
N ARG A 74 3.96 4.48 0.45
CA ARG A 74 5.32 4.53 -0.10
C ARG A 74 5.28 4.67 -1.62
N GLU A 75 4.43 3.91 -2.31
CA GLU A 75 4.25 4.02 -3.76
C GLU A 75 3.68 5.39 -4.15
N TYR A 76 2.65 5.86 -3.46
CA TYR A 76 2.03 7.18 -3.60
C TYR A 76 3.07 8.30 -3.56
N ARG A 77 3.94 8.30 -2.53
CA ARG A 77 5.03 9.27 -2.41
C ARG A 77 6.03 9.19 -3.56
N ARG A 78 6.37 7.98 -4.01
CA ARG A 78 7.28 7.77 -5.16
C ARG A 78 6.68 8.35 -6.44
N ILE A 79 5.40 8.10 -6.71
CA ILE A 79 4.73 8.60 -7.91
C ILE A 79 4.57 10.12 -7.85
N ARG A 80 4.18 10.70 -6.71
CA ARG A 80 4.10 12.17 -6.56
C ARG A 80 5.44 12.84 -6.84
N ARG A 81 6.54 12.26 -6.34
CA ARG A 81 7.89 12.75 -6.65
C ARG A 81 8.18 12.66 -8.15
N ARG A 82 7.87 11.53 -8.78
CA ARG A 82 8.06 11.33 -10.22
C ARG A 82 7.28 12.35 -11.06
N ILE A 83 6.02 12.63 -10.71
CA ILE A 83 5.20 13.64 -11.38
C ILE A 83 5.86 15.03 -11.28
N LYS A 84 6.35 15.41 -10.10
CA LYS A 84 7.07 16.69 -9.91
C LYS A 84 8.30 16.77 -10.82
N GLU A 85 9.10 15.71 -10.85
CA GLU A 85 10.30 15.64 -11.69
C GLU A 85 9.96 15.72 -13.20
N LEU A 86 8.92 15.01 -13.66
CA LEU A 86 8.48 15.04 -15.05
C LEU A 86 7.92 16.40 -15.46
N LYS A 87 7.10 17.05 -14.63
CA LYS A 87 6.59 18.40 -14.91
C LYS A 87 7.72 19.41 -15.04
N ASN A 88 8.74 19.30 -14.20
CA ASN A 88 9.91 20.18 -14.28
C ASN A 88 10.71 19.94 -15.57
N ARG A 89 10.86 18.69 -16.00
CA ARG A 89 11.52 18.34 -17.28
C ARG A 89 10.71 18.72 -18.51
N ALA A 90 9.39 18.69 -18.41
CA ALA A 90 8.48 19.03 -19.50
C ALA A 90 8.46 20.53 -19.79
N LYS A 91 8.81 21.37 -18.80
CA LYS A 91 8.76 22.82 -18.89
C LYS A 91 9.86 23.34 -19.83
N TYR A 92 9.46 24.10 -20.84
CA TYR A 92 10.38 24.88 -21.69
C TYR A 92 9.77 26.26 -21.98
N ILE A 93 10.60 27.20 -22.41
CA ILE A 93 10.16 28.56 -22.77
C ILE A 93 10.11 28.63 -24.30
N SER A 94 8.98 29.07 -24.84
CA SER A 94 8.80 29.32 -26.27
C SER A 94 8.15 30.68 -26.46
N LYS A 95 8.80 31.58 -27.21
CA LYS A 95 8.32 32.95 -27.47
C LYS A 95 7.94 33.73 -26.20
N GLY A 96 8.68 33.52 -25.10
CA GLY A 96 8.43 34.17 -23.81
C GLY A 96 7.35 33.49 -22.94
N GLU A 97 6.63 32.51 -23.47
CA GLU A 97 5.60 31.77 -22.75
C GLU A 97 6.15 30.43 -22.21
N ILE A 98 5.60 29.99 -21.07
CA ILE A 98 5.89 28.67 -20.51
C ILE A 98 5.06 27.63 -21.25
N ALA A 99 5.73 26.74 -21.97
CA ALA A 99 5.10 25.60 -22.63
C ALA A 99 5.54 24.28 -21.96
N TYR A 100 4.75 23.24 -22.18
CA TYR A 100 5.00 21.90 -21.66
C TYR A 100 5.03 20.88 -22.79
N ASN A 101 6.02 19.98 -22.77
CA ASN A 101 6.11 18.91 -23.76
C ASN A 101 4.88 17.99 -23.67
N PRO A 102 4.03 17.90 -24.72
CA PRO A 102 2.79 17.13 -24.68
C PRO A 102 3.00 15.65 -24.39
N LYS A 103 4.10 15.06 -24.88
CA LYS A 103 4.41 13.64 -24.66
C LYS A 103 4.68 13.34 -23.18
N ILE A 104 5.41 14.23 -22.51
CA ILE A 104 5.71 14.08 -21.08
C ILE A 104 4.46 14.36 -20.24
N MET A 105 3.62 15.31 -20.67
CA MET A 105 2.36 15.60 -19.98
C MET A 105 1.38 14.43 -20.02
N LYS A 106 1.32 13.67 -21.12
CA LYS A 106 0.56 12.40 -21.20
C LYS A 106 1.06 11.36 -20.18
N GLU A 107 2.37 11.22 -20.00
CA GLU A 107 2.94 10.34 -18.96
C GLU A 107 2.55 10.82 -17.54
N VAL A 108 2.55 12.14 -17.33
CA VAL A 108 2.09 12.73 -16.06
C VAL A 108 0.61 12.45 -15.80
N GLU A 109 -0.25 12.50 -16.82
CA GLU A 109 -1.67 12.18 -16.71
C GLU A 109 -1.88 10.72 -16.32
N ALA A 110 -1.22 9.77 -17.01
CA ALA A 110 -1.27 8.35 -16.64
C ALA A 110 -0.80 8.10 -15.19
N LEU A 111 0.24 8.82 -14.73
CA LEU A 111 0.69 8.72 -13.34
C LEU A 111 -0.31 9.33 -12.34
N LYS A 112 -1.07 10.37 -12.72
CA LYS A 112 -2.14 10.91 -11.88
C LYS A 112 -3.31 9.94 -11.77
N GLU A 113 -3.69 9.26 -12.85
CA GLU A 113 -4.71 8.21 -12.81
C GLU A 113 -4.29 7.10 -11.85
N LYS A 114 -3.04 6.64 -11.97
CA LYS A 114 -2.49 5.65 -11.04
C LYS A 114 -2.47 6.13 -9.58
N LEU A 115 -2.22 7.42 -9.33
CA LEU A 115 -2.34 7.98 -7.97
C LEU A 115 -3.77 7.88 -7.44
N SER A 116 -4.77 8.19 -8.26
CA SER A 116 -6.18 8.09 -7.87
C SER A 116 -6.56 6.65 -7.52
N GLU A 117 -6.08 5.66 -8.28
CA GLU A 117 -6.28 4.24 -7.95
C GLU A 117 -5.66 3.86 -6.60
N ILE A 118 -4.45 4.36 -6.31
CA ILE A 118 -3.78 4.11 -5.04
C ILE A 118 -4.54 4.77 -3.88
N GLU A 119 -5.07 5.98 -4.08
CA GLU A 119 -5.89 6.67 -3.08
C GLU A 119 -7.16 5.87 -2.75
N LYS A 120 -7.85 5.33 -3.77
CA LYS A 120 -9.00 4.43 -3.57
C LYS A 120 -8.62 3.20 -2.76
N LYS A 121 -7.52 2.53 -3.10
CA LYS A 121 -7.04 1.36 -2.34
C LYS A 121 -6.67 1.68 -0.89
N ILE A 122 -6.09 2.85 -0.63
CA ILE A 122 -5.77 3.29 0.74
C ILE A 122 -7.05 3.47 1.56
N GLU A 123 -8.08 4.07 0.97
CA GLU A 123 -9.36 4.27 1.65
C GLU A 123 -10.10 2.94 1.86
N GLU A 124 -10.10 2.07 0.84
CA GLU A 124 -10.64 0.70 0.95
C GLU A 124 -10.01 -0.12 2.06
N LEU A 125 -8.74 0.13 2.43
CA LEU A 125 -8.03 -0.61 3.47
C LEU A 125 -8.16 0.00 4.85
N LYS A 126 -8.83 1.15 5.00
CA LYS A 126 -9.00 1.78 6.31
C LYS A 126 -9.89 0.90 7.20
N VAL A 127 -9.45 0.70 8.44
CA VAL A 127 -10.13 -0.04 9.51
C VAL A 127 -10.12 0.87 10.73
#